data_AF-A0AAU9UII9-F1
#
_entry.id   AF-A0AAU9UII9-F1
#
_cell.length_a   1.000
_cell.length_b   1.000
_cell.length_c   1.000
_cell.angle_alpha   90.00
_cell.angle_beta   90.00
_cell.angle_gamma   90.00
#
_symmetry.space_group_name_H-M   'P 1'
#
loop_
_entity.id
_entity.type
_entity.pdbx_description
1 polymer ?
#
loop_
_entity_poly.entity_id
_entity_poly.type
_entity_poly.pdbx_seq_one_letter_code
_entity_poly.pdbx_strand_id
1 'polypeptide(L)'
;MTENDLLLQTWLLSLALTDVKAWSLLAGHIPVKIIDSIEQEQPCLEMGGLCTIAADCPKGHLAEKQGLCPNQRKQGIDCCHGVSMKETRCIKHGGACMKQDFYCNPSVIFDEATDCGENEKCCLLMA
;
A
#
# COMPACT_ATOMS: atom_id res chain seq x y z
N MET A 1 37.64 3.22 -36.07
CA MET A 1 36.26 2.77 -35.80
C MET A 1 36.25 1.28 -35.97
N THR A 2 36.40 0.53 -34.88
CA THR A 2 36.54 -0.92 -34.87
C THR A 2 35.26 -1.55 -34.32
N GLU A 3 34.86 -2.71 -34.86
CA GLU A 3 33.70 -3.53 -34.47
C GLU A 3 33.59 -3.86 -32.97
N ASN A 4 34.66 -3.60 -32.21
CA ASN A 4 34.78 -3.93 -30.80
C ASN A 4 34.10 -2.93 -29.84
N ASP A 5 33.83 -1.70 -30.27
CA ASP A 5 33.13 -0.69 -29.46
C ASP A 5 31.60 -0.90 -29.42
N LEU A 6 31.03 -1.45 -30.50
CA LEU A 6 29.58 -1.68 -30.61
C LEU A 6 29.12 -2.82 -29.67
N LEU A 7 29.97 -3.84 -29.50
CA LEU A 7 29.69 -4.96 -28.62
C LEU A 7 29.70 -4.54 -27.14
N LEU A 8 30.68 -3.72 -26.71
CA LEU A 8 30.74 -3.18 -25.34
C LEU A 8 29.50 -2.34 -24.98
N GLN A 9 28.96 -1.56 -25.91
CA GLN A 9 27.71 -0.83 -25.70
C GLN A 9 26.49 -1.74 -25.61
N THR A 10 26.42 -2.81 -26.40
CA THR A 10 25.32 -3.79 -26.30
C THR A 10 25.34 -4.58 -24.98
N TRP A 11 26.52 -4.93 -24.45
CA TRP A 11 26.64 -5.60 -23.15
C TRP A 11 26.22 -4.72 -21.97
N LEU A 12 26.53 -3.42 -22.01
CA LEU A 12 26.11 -2.46 -20.97
C LEU A 12 24.58 -2.25 -20.95
N LEU A 13 23.92 -2.28 -22.12
CA LEU A 13 22.46 -2.16 -22.22
C LEU A 13 21.74 -3.43 -21.72
N SER A 14 22.32 -4.61 -21.91
CA SER A 14 21.75 -5.87 -21.38
C SER A 14 21.83 -5.96 -19.85
N LEU A 15 22.88 -5.42 -19.22
CA LEU A 15 23.01 -5.35 -17.76
C LEU A 15 22.04 -4.35 -17.11
N ALA A 16 21.59 -3.32 -17.83
CA ALA A 16 20.61 -2.37 -17.33
C ALA A 16 19.17 -2.92 -17.27
N LEU A 17 18.89 -4.05 -17.92
CA LEU A 17 17.54 -4.63 -18.01
C LEU A 17 17.34 -5.89 -17.14
N THR A 18 18.40 -6.44 -16.53
CA THR A 18 18.31 -7.66 -15.71
C THR A 18 18.15 -7.43 -14.22
N ASP A 19 18.29 -6.19 -13.73
CA ASP A 19 18.08 -5.89 -12.31
C ASP A 19 16.63 -5.44 -12.04
N VAL A 20 15.68 -6.37 -12.20
CA VAL A 20 14.31 -6.26 -11.62
C VAL A 20 14.33 -5.88 -10.14
N LYS A 21 15.42 -6.22 -9.44
CA LYS A 21 15.69 -5.81 -8.05
C LYS A 21 15.86 -4.31 -7.90
N ALA A 22 16.50 -3.63 -8.85
CA ALA A 22 16.68 -2.17 -8.81
C ALA A 22 15.38 -1.40 -9.09
N TRP A 23 14.50 -1.92 -9.95
CA TRP A 23 13.17 -1.33 -10.15
C TRP A 23 12.27 -1.48 -8.92
N SER A 24 12.40 -2.62 -8.21
CA SER A 24 11.70 -2.88 -6.95
C SER A 24 12.11 -1.92 -5.82
N LEU A 25 13.30 -1.31 -5.92
CA LEU A 25 13.83 -0.34 -4.96
C LEU A 25 13.45 1.11 -5.32
N LEU A 26 13.06 1.38 -6.57
CA LEU A 26 12.64 2.70 -7.06
C LEU A 26 11.11 2.87 -7.10
N ALA A 27 10.36 1.80 -7.36
CA ALA A 27 8.94 1.75 -7.05
C ALA A 27 8.83 1.59 -5.53
N GLY A 28 8.29 2.59 -4.83
CA GLY A 28 8.07 2.59 -3.38
C GLY A 28 7.12 1.50 -2.88
N HIS A 29 7.45 0.24 -3.12
CA HIS A 29 6.92 -0.94 -2.47
C HIS A 29 7.44 -0.92 -1.03
N ILE A 30 6.85 -0.06 -0.21
CA ILE A 30 6.71 -0.44 1.20
C ILE A 30 5.83 -1.69 1.13
N PRO A 31 6.35 -2.88 1.47
CA PRO A 31 5.55 -4.08 1.38
C PRO A 31 4.40 -3.94 2.36
N VAL A 32 3.19 -4.31 1.94
CA VAL A 32 1.99 -4.40 2.80
C VAL A 32 2.28 -5.15 4.11
N LYS A 33 3.28 -6.04 4.11
CA LYS A 33 3.83 -6.72 5.29
C LYS A 33 4.29 -5.77 6.42
N ILE A 34 4.80 -4.58 6.08
CA ILE A 34 5.18 -3.57 7.08
C ILE A 34 3.93 -3.03 7.76
N ILE A 35 2.87 -2.73 7.02
CA ILE A 35 1.60 -2.24 7.57
C ILE A 35 1.01 -3.28 8.54
N ASP A 36 1.06 -4.57 8.21
CA ASP A 36 0.62 -5.65 9.10
C ASP A 36 1.43 -5.78 10.40
N SER A 37 2.66 -5.29 10.42
CA SER A 37 3.51 -5.34 11.62
C SER A 37 3.30 -4.15 12.57
N ILE A 38 2.46 -3.17 12.19
CA ILE A 38 2.21 -1.98 13.01
C ILE A 38 1.22 -2.33 14.12
N GLU A 39 1.68 -2.18 15.36
CA GLU A 39 0.83 -2.33 16.53
C GLU A 39 -0.19 -1.18 16.58
N GLN A 40 -1.45 -1.51 16.82
CA GLN A 40 -2.52 -0.52 17.00
C GLN A 40 -2.54 -0.08 18.47
N GLU A 41 -2.12 1.16 18.72
CA GLU A 41 -1.93 1.69 20.07
C GLU A 41 -3.21 2.38 20.59
N GLN A 42 -3.53 2.17 21.87
CA GLN A 42 -4.75 2.68 22.52
C GLN A 42 -5.05 4.17 22.27
N PRO A 43 -4.08 5.10 22.40
CA PRO A 43 -4.37 6.52 22.22
C PRO A 43 -4.87 6.88 20.81
N CYS A 44 -4.48 6.12 19.79
CA CYS A 44 -4.99 6.30 18.43
C CYS A 44 -6.36 5.64 18.23
N LEU A 45 -6.55 4.44 18.80
CA LEU A 45 -7.84 3.72 18.74
C LEU A 45 -8.97 4.51 19.42
N GLU A 46 -8.70 5.14 20.57
CA GLU A 46 -9.66 5.99 21.28
C GLU A 46 -10.10 7.22 20.48
N MET A 47 -9.25 7.69 19.56
CA MET A 47 -9.56 8.78 18.62
C MET A 47 -10.26 8.27 17.35
N GLY A 48 -10.55 6.98 17.24
CA GLY A 48 -11.13 6.36 16.05
C GLY A 48 -10.17 6.29 14.87
N GLY A 49 -8.86 6.26 15.12
CA GLY A 49 -7.84 6.14 14.08
C GLY A 49 -7.13 4.78 14.09
N LEU A 50 -6.23 4.62 13.12
CA LEU A 50 -5.34 3.48 12.98
C LEU A 50 -3.88 3.97 12.97
N CYS A 51 -3.01 3.25 13.65
CA CYS A 51 -1.57 3.45 13.55
C CYS A 51 -1.10 2.96 12.19
N THR A 52 -0.50 3.86 11.41
CA THR A 52 0.08 3.55 10.11
C THR A 52 1.28 4.43 9.82
N ILE A 53 1.96 4.21 8.69
CA ILE A 53 3.06 5.07 8.26
C ILE A 53 2.48 6.45 7.94
N ALA A 54 2.92 7.49 8.66
CA ALA A 54 2.33 8.82 8.57
C ALA A 54 2.39 9.41 7.15
N ALA A 55 3.44 9.06 6.38
CA ALA A 55 3.59 9.47 4.99
C ALA A 55 2.61 8.80 4.01
N ASP A 56 2.02 7.66 4.40
CA ASP A 56 1.07 6.89 3.58
C ASP A 56 -0.38 7.17 3.97
N CYS A 57 -0.61 8.01 4.97
CA CYS A 57 -1.95 8.43 5.37
C CYS A 57 -2.57 9.30 4.26
N PRO A 58 -3.85 9.08 3.88
CA PRO A 58 -4.51 9.91 2.89
C PRO A 58 -4.47 11.40 3.28
N LYS A 59 -4.38 12.29 2.29
CA LYS A 59 -4.29 13.73 2.55
C LYS A 59 -5.46 14.18 3.44
N GLY A 60 -5.15 14.94 4.48
CA GLY A 60 -6.14 15.45 5.45
C GLY A 60 -6.64 14.42 6.48
N HIS A 61 -6.17 13.18 6.46
CA HIS A 61 -6.61 12.14 7.41
C HIS A 61 -5.63 11.90 8.56
N LEU A 62 -4.44 12.51 8.52
CA LEU A 62 -3.50 12.44 9.64
C LEU A 62 -4.13 13.15 10.86
N ALA A 63 -4.10 12.51 12.03
CA ALA A 63 -4.69 13.08 13.22
C ALA A 63 -4.08 14.45 13.55
N GLU A 64 -4.91 15.41 13.96
CA GLU A 64 -4.45 16.76 14.33
C GLU A 64 -3.46 16.69 15.50
N LYS A 65 -3.74 15.80 16.47
CA LYS A 65 -2.83 15.48 17.57
C LYS A 65 -1.84 14.41 17.13
N GLN A 66 -0.57 14.80 16.99
CA GLN A 66 0.52 13.88 16.66
C GLN A 66 1.00 13.05 17.86
N GLY A 67 1.64 11.93 17.56
CA GLY A 67 2.26 11.05 18.56
C GLY A 67 1.26 10.19 19.32
N LEU A 68 0.16 9.83 18.67
CA LEU A 68 -0.85 8.93 19.23
C LEU A 68 -0.46 7.44 19.10
N CYS A 69 0.63 7.15 18.37
CA CYS A 69 1.32 5.86 18.34
C CYS A 69 2.74 6.00 18.96
N PRO A 70 2.85 6.32 20.26
CA PRO A 70 4.11 6.70 20.90
C PRO A 70 5.20 5.64 20.84
N ASN A 71 4.86 4.35 20.89
CA ASN A 71 5.87 3.27 20.91
C ASN A 71 6.58 3.15 19.56
N GLN A 72 5.90 3.50 18.47
CA GLN A 72 6.38 3.30 17.11
C GLN A 72 6.71 4.60 16.37
N ARG A 73 6.53 5.77 17.01
CA ARG A 73 6.78 7.10 16.42
C ARG A 73 8.16 7.26 15.78
N LYS A 74 9.20 6.67 16.37
CA LYS A 74 10.58 6.72 15.82
C LYS A 74 10.71 6.08 14.44
N GLN A 75 9.75 5.24 14.04
CA GLN A 75 9.70 4.57 12.75
C GLN A 75 8.87 5.35 11.71
N GLY A 76 8.42 6.57 12.04
CA GLY A 76 7.55 7.37 11.17
C GLY A 76 6.09 6.92 11.18
N ILE A 77 5.68 6.15 12.19
CA ILE A 77 4.30 5.70 12.40
C ILE A 77 3.56 6.72 13.25
N ASP A 78 2.35 7.07 12.84
CA ASP A 78 1.44 7.92 13.62
C ASP A 78 -0.02 7.57 13.30
N CYS A 79 -0.95 8.29 13.92
CA CYS A 79 -2.38 8.01 13.84
C CYS A 79 -3.06 8.63 12.61
N CYS A 80 -3.84 7.83 11.90
CA CYS A 80 -4.58 8.21 10.70
C CYS A 80 -6.07 7.85 10.84
N HIS A 81 -6.98 8.74 10.46
CA HIS A 81 -8.43 8.51 10.45
C HIS A 81 -8.91 7.75 9.20
N GLY A 82 -8.11 6.81 8.72
CA GLY A 82 -8.35 6.05 7.51
C GLY A 82 -7.30 4.99 7.30
N VAL A 83 -7.54 4.16 6.29
CA VAL A 83 -6.60 3.11 5.89
C VAL A 83 -5.46 3.75 5.08
N SER A 84 -4.24 3.20 5.21
CA SER A 84 -3.08 3.62 4.41
C SER A 84 -3.36 3.52 2.91
N MET A 85 -2.88 4.50 2.13
CA MET A 85 -2.97 4.49 0.66
C MET A 85 -2.23 3.30 0.01
N LYS A 86 -1.38 2.59 0.77
CA LYS A 86 -0.66 1.40 0.30
C LYS A 86 -1.32 0.08 0.68
N GLU A 87 -2.39 0.11 1.46
CA GLU A 87 -3.20 -1.08 1.70
C GLU A 87 -4.10 -1.32 0.49
N THR A 88 -3.95 -2.47 -0.15
CA THR A 88 -4.70 -2.85 -1.35
C THR A 88 -5.57 -4.08 -1.11
N ARG A 89 -5.66 -4.61 0.12
CA ARG A 89 -6.47 -5.80 0.40
C ARG A 89 -7.89 -5.38 0.78
N CYS A 90 -8.86 -5.92 0.06
CA CYS A 90 -10.30 -5.73 0.27
C CYS A 90 -10.71 -5.93 1.73
N ILE A 91 -10.24 -7.02 2.35
CA ILE A 91 -10.61 -7.34 3.74
C ILE A 91 -10.11 -6.30 4.74
N LYS A 92 -9.00 -5.62 4.44
CA LYS A 92 -8.41 -4.58 5.31
C LYS A 92 -9.10 -3.23 5.15
N HIS A 93 -9.79 -3.01 4.03
CA HIS A 93 -10.71 -1.89 3.83
C HIS A 93 -12.13 -2.18 4.39
N GLY A 94 -12.34 -3.32 5.06
CA GLY A 94 -13.65 -3.70 5.59
C GLY A 94 -14.63 -4.18 4.51
N GLY A 95 -14.11 -4.61 3.36
CA GLY A 95 -14.90 -5.20 2.28
C GLY A 95 -14.91 -6.73 2.29
N ALA A 96 -15.62 -7.29 1.32
CA ALA A 96 -15.58 -8.71 0.99
C ALA A 96 -15.42 -8.91 -0.52
N CYS A 97 -14.65 -9.93 -0.89
CA CYS A 97 -14.56 -10.38 -2.28
C CYS A 97 -15.86 -11.11 -2.64
N MET A 98 -16.53 -10.63 -3.66
CA MET A 98 -17.80 -11.15 -4.16
C MET A 98 -17.69 -11.48 -5.63
N LYS A 99 -18.50 -12.43 -6.12
CA LYS A 99 -18.53 -12.76 -7.54
C LYS A 99 -18.85 -11.53 -8.40
N GLN A 100 -18.35 -11.52 -9.63
CA GLN A 100 -18.52 -10.39 -10.55
C GLN A 100 -20.00 -10.01 -10.80
N ASP A 101 -20.89 -11.01 -10.82
CA ASP A 101 -22.34 -10.86 -11.04
C ASP A 101 -23.12 -10.43 -9.78
N PHE A 102 -22.51 -10.50 -8.59
CA PHE A 102 -23.12 -10.01 -7.37
C PHE A 102 -23.27 -8.48 -7.43
N TYR A 103 -24.44 -7.97 -7.04
CA TYR A 103 -24.68 -6.52 -7.08
C TYR A 103 -24.01 -5.79 -5.91
N CYS A 104 -23.18 -4.81 -6.23
CA CYS A 104 -22.63 -3.83 -5.30
C CYS A 104 -22.88 -2.44 -5.89
N ASN A 105 -23.25 -1.47 -5.06
CA ASN A 105 -23.36 -0.10 -5.53
C ASN A 105 -21.99 0.33 -6.10
N PRO A 106 -21.91 0.89 -7.33
CA PRO A 106 -20.64 1.32 -7.91
C PRO A 106 -19.80 2.22 -7.01
N SER A 107 -20.42 3.01 -6.12
CA SER A 107 -19.73 3.88 -5.17
C SER A 107 -18.99 3.15 -4.05
N VAL A 108 -19.23 1.85 -3.85
CA VAL A 108 -18.59 1.02 -2.81
C VAL A 108 -17.71 -0.08 -3.40
N ILE A 109 -17.41 0.00 -4.69
CA ILE A 109 -16.47 -0.91 -5.35
C ILE A 109 -15.06 -0.37 -5.13
N PHE A 110 -14.15 -1.25 -4.71
CA PHE A 110 -12.73 -0.95 -4.58
C PHE A 110 -11.96 -1.75 -5.63
N ASP A 111 -11.60 -1.08 -6.73
CA ASP A 111 -11.02 -1.73 -7.91
C ASP A 111 -9.52 -2.04 -7.76
N GLU A 112 -8.85 -1.41 -6.79
CA GLU A 112 -7.43 -1.65 -6.49
C GLU A 112 -7.19 -2.88 -5.61
N ALA A 113 -8.23 -3.68 -5.35
CA ALA A 113 -8.15 -4.87 -4.51
C ALA A 113 -7.22 -5.95 -5.08
N THR A 114 -6.22 -6.38 -4.32
CA THR A 114 -5.23 -7.38 -4.75
C THR A 114 -5.43 -8.78 -4.16
N ASP A 115 -6.36 -8.93 -3.22
CA ASP A 115 -6.66 -10.19 -2.51
C ASP A 115 -7.94 -10.90 -2.99
N CYS A 116 -8.66 -10.33 -3.96
CA CYS A 116 -9.78 -11.00 -4.61
C CYS A 116 -9.31 -11.88 -5.78
N GLY A 117 -10.03 -12.98 -6.04
CA GLY A 117 -9.74 -13.86 -7.17
C GLY A 117 -10.07 -13.24 -8.52
N GLU A 118 -9.63 -13.87 -9.62
CA GLU A 118 -9.79 -13.36 -11.00
C GLU A 118 -11.25 -13.10 -11.43
N ASN A 119 -12.23 -13.78 -10.81
CA ASN A 119 -13.67 -13.62 -11.09
C ASN A 119 -14.44 -13.00 -9.92
N GLU A 120 -13.72 -12.28 -9.06
CA GLU A 120 -14.27 -11.59 -7.91
C GLU A 120 -13.94 -10.10 -7.97
N LYS A 121 -14.76 -9.30 -7.30
CA LYS A 121 -14.56 -7.88 -7.07
C LYS A 121 -14.68 -7.56 -5.59
N CYS A 122 -13.98 -6.53 -5.13
CA CYS A 122 -14.12 -6.07 -3.76
C CYS A 122 -15.33 -5.16 -3.62
N CYS A 123 -16.21 -5.51 -2.69
CA CYS A 123 -17.33 -4.67 -2.27
C CYS A 123 -17.13 -4.25 -0.83
N LEU A 124 -17.00 -2.94 -0.59
CA LEU A 124 -16.88 -2.37 0.75
C LEU A 124 -18.22 -2.54 1.49
N LEU A 125 -18.17 -3.10 2.70
CA LEU A 125 -19.36 -3.39 3.51
C LEU A 125 -19.66 -2.29 4.52
N MET A 126 -18.67 -1.44 4.81
CA MET A 126 -18.82 -0.25 5.62
C MET A 126 -18.50 0.94 4.72
N ALA A 127 -19.50 1.82 4.53
CA ALA A 127 -19.46 3.01 3.70
C ALA A 127 -19.92 4.22 4.51
#